data_AF-B9RPA9-F1
#
_entry.id   AF-B9RPA9-F1
#
_cell.length_a   1.000
_cell.length_b   1.000
_cell.length_c   1.000
_cell.angle_alpha   90.00
_cell.angle_beta   90.00
_cell.angle_gamma   90.00
#
_symmetry.space_group_name_H-M   'P 1'
#
loop_
_entity.id
_entity.type
_entity.pdbx_description
1 polymer ?
#
loop_
_entity_poly.entity_id
_entity_poly.type
_entity_poly.pdbx_seq_one_letter_code
_entity_poly.pdbx_strand_id
1 'polypeptide(L)'
;MACSIAHRHHHLFTQSIHFSFPSLFMSKSFISHPSKSTRSFCPIKSTSRSMSVISGASSFTWDDVFRVSQPEYVPNDSSDLSGFFHKIQLCNRGSELQSEFISFLIEDQFVGYIHNNFVEQLRRFKDVFVFLQSNHSYVSLHERLQTAEDRTRAVGQVIKCLGEEGLIPGIRNELYPVVSSFGSPVYFSLERAAAPYFGIKVYGIHMNGFVERDGEKFLWIGKRSGVKPTYPGMLDHLVAGGLPHGISCEENVIKECEEEAGIPRSISHKAIPVGAVSYMDIEEYRYKRDVLFCYDLKLPDGFIPKNQGNLEALLAFRSAKMEKWRVSN
;
A
#
# COMPACT_ATOMS: atom_id res chain seq x y z
N MET A 1 -22.47 38.73 -22.63
CA MET A 1 -23.80 38.07 -22.60
C MET A 1 -23.78 37.14 -21.39
N ALA A 2 -24.15 37.60 -20.19
CA ALA A 2 -25.53 37.65 -19.63
C ALA A 2 -26.17 36.24 -19.69
N CYS A 3 -26.58 35.55 -18.61
CA CYS A 3 -27.30 35.86 -17.35
C CYS A 3 -26.99 34.70 -16.37
N SER A 4 -26.79 34.80 -15.04
CA SER A 4 -27.51 35.44 -13.93
C SER A 4 -28.88 34.83 -13.55
N ILE A 5 -28.90 34.17 -12.38
CA ILE A 5 -29.93 34.15 -11.30
C ILE A 5 -31.31 33.52 -11.55
N ALA A 6 -31.68 32.54 -10.69
CA ALA A 6 -32.83 32.56 -9.74
C ALA A 6 -33.03 31.14 -9.11
N HIS A 7 -32.88 30.87 -7.81
CA HIS A 7 -33.76 31.17 -6.64
C HIS A 7 -35.15 30.50 -6.63
N ARG A 8 -35.33 29.50 -5.74
CA ARG A 8 -36.24 29.45 -4.55
C ARG A 8 -36.95 28.11 -4.31
N HIS A 9 -36.84 27.71 -3.04
CA HIS A 9 -37.68 26.88 -2.17
C HIS A 9 -39.08 26.48 -2.64
N HIS A 10 -39.44 25.21 -2.35
CA HIS A 10 -40.73 24.88 -1.76
C HIS A 10 -40.58 23.78 -0.68
N HIS A 11 -41.32 24.01 0.41
CA HIS A 11 -41.40 23.23 1.64
C HIS A 11 -42.56 22.21 1.57
N LEU A 12 -42.39 21.12 2.34
CA LEU A 12 -43.42 20.29 3.01
C LEU A 12 -44.30 19.37 2.15
N PHE A 13 -44.21 18.06 2.39
CA PHE A 13 -45.29 17.30 3.03
C PHE A 13 -44.75 16.02 3.66
N THR A 14 -45.04 15.88 4.95
CA THR A 14 -44.93 14.71 5.81
C THR A 14 -45.90 13.62 5.38
N GLN A 15 -45.49 12.35 5.42
CA GLN A 15 -46.38 11.25 5.81
C GLN A 15 -45.59 10.03 6.30
N SER A 16 -45.77 9.75 7.58
CA SER A 16 -45.32 8.57 8.30
C SER A 16 -46.21 7.37 7.93
N ILE A 17 -45.62 6.22 7.61
CA ILE A 17 -46.34 4.95 7.64
C ILE A 17 -45.50 3.94 8.41
N HIS A 18 -45.96 3.64 9.63
CA HIS A 18 -45.61 2.49 10.43
C HIS A 18 -46.31 1.25 9.85
N PHE A 19 -45.60 0.13 9.74
CA PHE A 19 -46.23 -1.20 9.83
C PHE A 19 -45.39 -2.14 10.68
N SER A 20 -46.06 -2.68 11.69
CA SER A 20 -45.55 -3.59 12.71
C SER A 20 -45.66 -5.05 12.27
N PHE A 21 -44.75 -5.87 12.81
CA PHE A 21 -44.63 -7.32 12.73
C PHE A 21 -45.91 -8.10 13.10
N PRO A 22 -45.92 -9.41 12.77
CA PRO A 22 -46.06 -10.38 13.84
C PRO A 22 -45.00 -11.48 13.85
N SER A 23 -44.60 -11.80 15.08
CA SER A 23 -43.82 -12.95 15.53
C SER A 23 -44.56 -14.28 15.35
N LEU A 24 -43.81 -15.34 15.03
CA LEU A 24 -44.22 -16.72 15.30
C LEU A 24 -43.07 -17.49 15.95
N PHE A 25 -43.45 -18.22 17.00
CA PHE A 25 -42.63 -18.93 17.98
C PHE A 25 -42.58 -20.43 17.67
N MET A 26 -41.51 -21.08 18.20
CA MET A 26 -41.29 -22.53 18.39
C MET A 26 -40.93 -23.37 17.15
N SER A 27 -39.91 -24.23 17.17
CA SER A 27 -39.65 -25.28 18.18
C SER A 27 -38.16 -25.62 18.42
N LYS A 28 -37.87 -26.03 19.68
CA LYS A 28 -36.78 -26.94 20.10
C LYS A 28 -36.94 -28.29 19.35
N SER A 29 -36.00 -29.18 19.10
CA SER A 29 -34.69 -29.58 19.67
C SER A 29 -34.14 -30.66 18.72
N PHE A 30 -32.83 -30.90 18.68
CA PHE A 30 -32.21 -32.21 19.00
C PHE A 30 -30.70 -32.18 18.72
N ILE A 31 -29.99 -32.72 19.69
CA ILE A 31 -28.54 -32.90 19.77
C ILE A 31 -28.17 -34.17 18.99
N SER A 32 -27.11 -34.10 18.17
CA SER A 32 -26.32 -35.28 17.81
C SER A 32 -24.91 -34.90 17.32
N HIS A 33 -23.91 -35.17 18.17
CA HIS A 33 -22.54 -35.57 17.77
C HIS A 33 -22.59 -37.04 17.28
N PRO A 34 -21.73 -37.53 16.37
CA PRO A 34 -20.26 -37.58 16.45
C PRO A 34 -19.60 -37.22 15.08
N SER A 35 -18.30 -37.28 14.78
CA SER A 35 -17.15 -38.03 15.27
C SER A 35 -15.87 -37.30 14.87
N LYS A 36 -14.86 -37.35 15.75
CA LYS A 36 -13.50 -36.88 15.49
C LYS A 36 -12.89 -37.64 14.31
N SER A 37 -12.58 -36.92 13.23
CA SER A 37 -11.63 -37.39 12.21
C SER A 37 -10.32 -36.62 12.42
N THR A 38 -9.38 -37.29 13.06
CA THR A 38 -7.99 -36.85 13.18
C THR A 38 -7.34 -36.94 11.79
N ARG A 39 -7.35 -35.85 11.04
CA ARG A 39 -6.40 -35.67 9.94
C ARG A 39 -5.09 -35.15 10.51
N SER A 40 -4.09 -36.03 10.43
CA SER A 40 -2.66 -35.75 10.62
C SER A 40 -2.27 -34.46 9.91
N PHE A 41 -2.04 -33.39 10.68
CA PHE A 41 -1.34 -32.21 10.21
C PHE A 41 0.14 -32.56 10.12
N CYS A 42 0.65 -32.74 8.90
CA CYS A 42 2.08 -32.74 8.66
C CYS A 42 2.61 -31.32 8.92
N PRO A 43 3.59 -31.13 9.82
CA PRO A 43 4.18 -29.81 10.02
C PRO A 43 4.95 -29.42 8.75
N ILE A 44 4.59 -28.27 8.18
CA ILE A 44 5.38 -27.60 7.15
C ILE A 44 6.72 -27.26 7.81
N LYS A 45 7.76 -28.04 7.50
CA LYS A 45 9.12 -27.71 7.89
C LYS A 45 9.52 -26.46 7.10
N SER A 46 9.55 -25.31 7.78
CA SER A 46 10.28 -24.14 7.29
C SER A 46 11.77 -24.48 7.32
N THR A 47 12.30 -25.03 6.23
CA THR A 47 13.74 -25.04 6.03
C THR A 47 14.15 -23.63 5.67
N SER A 48 14.48 -22.82 6.68
CA SER A 48 15.26 -21.60 6.51
C SER A 48 16.63 -22.01 6.01
N ARG A 49 16.78 -22.13 4.68
CA ARG A 49 18.10 -22.15 4.05
C ARG A 49 18.67 -20.75 4.21
N SER A 50 19.49 -20.56 5.25
CA SER A 50 20.45 -19.47 5.28
C SER A 50 21.38 -19.65 4.07
N MET A 51 21.08 -18.93 2.99
CA MET A 51 22.04 -18.70 1.93
C MET A 51 23.04 -17.70 2.48
N SER A 52 24.18 -18.19 2.95
CA SER A 52 25.37 -17.39 3.16
C SER A 52 25.87 -16.93 1.79
N VAL A 53 25.30 -15.84 1.29
CA VAL A 53 25.90 -15.11 0.18
C VAL A 53 27.11 -14.38 0.76
N ILE A 54 28.30 -14.89 0.45
CA ILE A 54 29.52 -14.11 0.58
C ILE A 54 29.46 -13.07 -0.55
N SER A 55 28.85 -11.92 -0.25
CA SER A 55 29.08 -10.69 -0.99
C SER A 55 29.74 -9.73 -0.02
N GLY A 56 30.95 -9.29 -0.33
CA GLY A 56 31.66 -8.22 0.38
C GLY A 56 30.98 -6.86 0.19
N ALA A 57 29.69 -6.76 0.51
CA ALA A 57 29.02 -5.50 0.70
C ALA A 57 29.32 -5.06 2.13
N SER A 58 30.14 -4.03 2.29
CA SER A 58 30.26 -3.32 3.55
C SER A 58 28.84 -2.96 4.01
N SER A 59 28.40 -3.52 5.14
CA SER A 59 27.14 -3.14 5.79
C SER A 59 27.15 -1.63 5.99
N PHE A 60 26.33 -0.90 5.25
CA PHE A 60 26.15 0.53 5.42
C PHE A 60 25.50 0.82 6.78
N THR A 61 26.08 1.76 7.53
CA THR A 61 25.77 2.10 8.93
C THR A 61 25.49 3.59 9.09
N TRP A 62 25.03 3.99 10.29
CA TRP A 62 24.83 5.40 10.65
C TRP A 62 26.12 6.23 10.53
N ASP A 63 27.28 5.63 10.76
CA ASP A 63 28.57 6.30 10.61
C ASP A 63 28.83 6.71 9.15
N ASP A 64 28.36 5.92 8.19
CA ASP A 64 28.46 6.23 6.78
C ASP A 64 27.56 7.41 6.39
N VAL A 65 26.35 7.49 6.96
CA VAL A 65 25.43 8.62 6.79
C VAL A 65 26.02 9.92 7.34
N PHE A 66 26.57 9.88 8.57
CA PHE A 66 27.22 11.04 9.16
C PHE A 66 28.45 11.45 8.35
N ARG A 67 29.25 10.49 7.87
CA ARG A 67 30.42 10.76 7.02
C ARG A 67 30.03 11.44 5.72
N VAL A 68 28.99 10.98 5.02
CA VAL A 68 28.49 11.61 3.79
C VAL A 68 27.91 13.00 4.06
N SER A 69 27.34 13.25 5.23
CA SER A 69 26.85 14.59 5.60
C SER A 69 27.98 15.63 5.76
N GLN A 70 29.20 15.21 6.12
CA GLN A 70 30.31 16.11 6.43
C GLN A 70 30.81 16.90 5.20
N PRO A 71 31.06 18.22 5.31
CA PRO A 71 31.45 19.10 4.19
C PRO A 71 32.58 18.56 3.31
N GLU A 72 33.53 17.83 3.90
CA GLU A 72 34.78 17.37 3.28
C GLU A 72 34.63 16.07 2.46
N TYR A 73 33.45 15.43 2.47
CA TYR A 73 33.22 14.18 1.74
C TYR A 73 33.26 14.41 0.21
N VAL A 74 34.29 13.85 -0.45
CA VAL A 74 34.45 13.81 -1.91
C VAL A 74 34.14 12.40 -2.42
N PRO A 75 33.03 12.19 -3.13
CA PRO A 75 32.62 10.89 -3.62
C PRO A 75 33.43 10.42 -4.83
N ASN A 76 33.60 9.10 -4.97
CA ASN A 76 34.12 8.46 -6.19
C ASN A 76 33.15 8.64 -7.37
N ASP A 77 33.73 8.60 -8.57
CA ASP A 77 33.16 8.83 -9.91
C ASP A 77 31.63 8.93 -10.01
N SER A 78 31.12 10.14 -10.29
CA SER A 78 29.67 10.41 -10.39
C SER A 78 29.03 9.93 -11.70
N SER A 79 29.78 9.27 -12.58
CA SER A 79 29.27 8.76 -13.85
C SER A 79 28.76 7.31 -13.78
N ASP A 80 29.06 6.58 -12.70
CA ASP A 80 28.58 5.22 -12.50
C ASP A 80 27.10 5.24 -12.08
N LEU A 81 26.23 4.62 -12.87
CA LEU A 81 24.79 4.49 -12.57
C LEU A 81 24.40 3.03 -12.24
N SER A 82 25.37 2.13 -12.16
CA SER A 82 25.12 0.69 -11.97
C SER A 82 24.32 0.38 -10.71
N GLY A 83 24.59 1.08 -9.60
CA GLY A 83 23.82 0.95 -8.36
C GLY A 83 22.35 1.33 -8.52
N PHE A 84 22.04 2.39 -9.27
CA PHE A 84 20.65 2.78 -9.55
C PHE A 84 19.93 1.71 -10.37
N PHE A 85 20.57 1.21 -11.43
CA PHE A 85 19.99 0.14 -12.24
C PHE A 85 19.76 -1.13 -11.43
N HIS A 86 20.67 -1.46 -10.51
CA HIS A 86 20.50 -2.58 -9.61
C HIS A 86 19.29 -2.39 -8.68
N LYS A 87 19.07 -1.20 -8.11
CA LYS A 87 17.86 -0.91 -7.31
C LYS A 87 16.58 -0.99 -8.13
N ILE A 88 16.60 -0.52 -9.38
CA ILE A 88 15.46 -0.63 -10.30
C ILE A 88 15.14 -2.10 -10.54
N GLN A 89 16.15 -2.94 -10.81
CA GLN A 89 15.97 -4.38 -10.98
C GLN A 89 15.44 -5.06 -9.72
N LEU A 90 15.95 -4.68 -8.54
CA LEU A 90 15.46 -5.21 -7.25
C LEU A 90 13.99 -4.87 -6.97
N CYS A 91 13.48 -3.75 -7.50
CA CYS A 91 12.05 -3.41 -7.40
C CYS A 91 11.20 -4.07 -8.50
N ASN A 92 11.82 -4.74 -9.48
CA ASN A 92 11.15 -5.31 -10.65
C ASN A 92 11.45 -6.82 -10.84
N ARG A 93 11.44 -7.60 -9.75
CA ARG A 93 11.82 -9.02 -9.78
C ARG A 93 10.63 -9.94 -10.05
N GLY A 94 10.93 -11.17 -10.46
CA GLY A 94 9.97 -12.27 -10.54
C GLY A 94 9.01 -12.18 -11.72
N SER A 95 9.28 -11.32 -12.71
CA SER A 95 8.45 -11.15 -13.91
C SER A 95 8.20 -12.46 -14.67
N GLU A 96 9.16 -13.37 -14.63
CA GLU A 96 9.12 -14.72 -15.20
C GLU A 96 8.08 -15.63 -14.51
N LEU A 97 7.73 -15.34 -13.25
CA LEU A 97 6.75 -16.07 -12.45
C LEU A 97 5.31 -15.59 -12.70
N GLN A 98 5.10 -14.60 -13.57
CA GLN A 98 3.76 -14.05 -13.84
C GLN A 98 2.77 -15.12 -14.34
N SER A 99 3.25 -16.17 -15.01
CA SER A 99 2.41 -17.29 -15.47
C SER A 99 1.83 -18.15 -14.33
N GLU A 100 2.38 -18.04 -13.12
CA GLU A 100 1.87 -18.69 -11.91
C GLU A 100 0.69 -17.94 -11.29
N PHE A 101 0.30 -16.80 -11.87
CA PHE A 101 -0.81 -15.98 -11.44
C PHE A 101 -1.95 -16.01 -12.45
N ILE A 102 -3.16 -15.96 -11.91
CA ILE A 102 -4.41 -15.90 -12.67
C ILE A 102 -4.99 -14.48 -12.57
N SER A 103 -5.74 -14.05 -13.58
CA SER A 103 -6.37 -12.73 -13.55
C SER A 103 -7.49 -12.67 -12.51
N PHE A 104 -7.58 -11.55 -11.79
CA PHE A 104 -8.71 -11.20 -10.93
C PHE A 104 -9.53 -10.11 -11.62
N LEU A 105 -10.76 -10.45 -11.97
CA LEU A 105 -11.69 -9.59 -12.70
C LEU A 105 -12.89 -9.23 -11.82
N ILE A 106 -13.38 -8.00 -11.95
CA ILE A 106 -14.65 -7.55 -11.39
C ILE A 106 -15.41 -6.86 -12.51
N GLU A 107 -16.64 -7.28 -12.80
CA GLU A 107 -17.45 -6.71 -13.89
C GLU A 107 -16.69 -6.69 -15.24
N ASP A 108 -16.00 -7.79 -15.56
CA ASP A 108 -15.11 -7.94 -16.73
C ASP A 108 -13.91 -6.99 -16.79
N GLN A 109 -13.67 -6.22 -15.72
CA GLN A 109 -12.53 -5.31 -15.60
C GLN A 109 -11.40 -5.95 -14.82
N PHE A 110 -10.20 -5.90 -15.41
CA PHE A 110 -8.99 -6.41 -14.77
C PHE A 110 -8.59 -5.53 -13.59
N VAL A 111 -8.54 -6.11 -12.39
CA VAL A 111 -8.19 -5.40 -11.15
C VAL A 111 -6.95 -5.95 -10.46
N GLY A 112 -6.53 -7.19 -10.75
CA GLY A 112 -5.35 -7.76 -10.12
C GLY A 112 -4.98 -9.16 -10.57
N TYR A 113 -4.07 -9.78 -9.80
CA TYR A 113 -3.52 -11.09 -10.06
C TYR A 113 -3.54 -11.93 -8.79
N ILE A 114 -3.93 -13.19 -8.87
CA ILE A 114 -3.94 -14.09 -7.71
C ILE A 114 -3.07 -15.29 -8.02
N HIS A 115 -2.15 -15.63 -7.13
CA HIS A 115 -1.30 -16.80 -7.31
C HIS A 115 -2.13 -18.10 -7.34
N ASN A 116 -1.80 -19.05 -8.22
CA ASN A 116 -2.54 -20.31 -8.38
C ASN A 116 -2.66 -21.12 -7.06
N ASN A 117 -1.59 -21.19 -6.26
CA ASN A 117 -1.65 -21.85 -4.94
C ASN A 117 -2.48 -21.07 -3.90
N PHE A 118 -2.59 -19.75 -4.05
CA PHE A 118 -3.42 -18.93 -3.14
C PHE A 118 -4.90 -19.02 -3.50
N VAL A 119 -5.22 -19.21 -4.79
CA VAL A 119 -6.57 -19.55 -5.27
C VAL A 119 -7.15 -20.74 -4.51
N GLU A 120 -6.36 -21.77 -4.22
CA GLU A 120 -6.82 -22.94 -3.47
C GLU A 120 -7.29 -22.58 -2.05
N GLN A 121 -6.72 -21.55 -1.43
CA GLN A 121 -7.19 -21.02 -0.14
C GLN A 121 -8.52 -20.27 -0.25
N LEU A 122 -8.78 -19.67 -1.42
CA LEU A 122 -10.00 -18.92 -1.70
C LEU A 122 -11.17 -19.84 -2.10
N ARG A 123 -10.92 -21.03 -2.66
CA ARG A 123 -11.95 -21.98 -3.14
C ARG A 123 -12.97 -22.41 -2.08
N ARG A 124 -12.60 -22.38 -0.79
CA ARG A 124 -13.52 -22.73 0.30
C ARG A 124 -14.58 -21.65 0.55
N PHE A 125 -14.37 -20.42 0.10
CA PHE A 125 -15.31 -19.30 0.25
C PHE A 125 -16.18 -19.16 -1.02
N LYS A 126 -16.93 -20.22 -1.33
CA LYS A 126 -17.71 -20.35 -2.58
C LYS A 126 -18.77 -19.27 -2.75
N ASP A 127 -19.27 -18.72 -1.65
CA ASP A 127 -20.27 -17.65 -1.68
C ASP A 127 -19.64 -16.26 -1.92
N VAL A 128 -18.31 -16.18 -2.05
CA VAL A 128 -17.56 -14.92 -2.26
C VAL A 128 -16.78 -14.97 -3.57
N PHE A 129 -16.04 -16.05 -3.82
CA PHE A 129 -15.18 -16.18 -5.01
C PHE A 129 -15.71 -17.21 -5.99
N VAL A 130 -15.68 -16.86 -7.28
CA VAL A 130 -16.02 -17.72 -8.40
C VAL A 130 -14.78 -17.91 -9.27
N PHE A 131 -14.56 -19.14 -9.72
CA PHE A 131 -13.40 -19.53 -10.52
C PHE A 131 -13.92 -19.98 -11.89
N LEU A 132 -13.59 -19.21 -12.92
CA LEU A 132 -14.15 -19.39 -14.24
C LEU A 132 -13.05 -19.81 -15.21
N GLN A 133 -13.36 -20.78 -16.06
CA GLN A 133 -12.52 -21.19 -17.18
C GLN A 133 -13.19 -20.68 -18.45
N SER A 134 -12.63 -19.65 -19.07
CA SER A 134 -12.93 -19.27 -20.45
C SER A 134 -11.71 -19.60 -21.33
N ASN A 135 -11.48 -18.86 -22.42
CA ASN A 135 -10.22 -18.92 -23.18
C ASN A 135 -8.99 -18.69 -22.27
N HIS A 136 -9.17 -18.00 -21.15
CA HIS A 136 -8.21 -17.89 -20.05
C HIS A 136 -8.92 -18.11 -18.71
N SER A 137 -8.29 -18.79 -17.77
CA SER A 137 -8.84 -18.93 -16.42
C SER A 137 -8.77 -17.58 -15.68
N TYR A 138 -9.80 -17.26 -14.89
CA TYR A 138 -9.81 -16.07 -14.01
C TYR A 138 -10.62 -16.30 -12.72
N VAL A 139 -10.36 -15.45 -11.73
CA VAL A 139 -11.12 -15.34 -10.48
C VAL A 139 -12.02 -14.12 -10.57
N SER A 140 -13.25 -14.25 -10.08
CA SER A 140 -14.20 -13.14 -9.91
C SER A 140 -14.91 -13.24 -8.57
N LEU A 141 -15.73 -12.24 -8.24
CA LEU A 141 -16.62 -12.28 -7.09
C LEU A 141 -17.99 -12.84 -7.47
N HIS A 142 -18.67 -13.44 -6.50
CA HIS A 142 -20.02 -14.00 -6.69
C HIS A 142 -21.01 -12.89 -7.08
N GLU A 143 -21.87 -13.17 -8.07
CA GLU A 143 -22.87 -12.25 -8.64
C GLU A 143 -23.86 -11.62 -7.62
N ARG A 144 -23.98 -12.20 -6.43
CA ARG A 144 -24.81 -11.67 -5.35
C ARG A 144 -24.19 -10.43 -4.69
N LEU A 145 -22.90 -10.20 -4.88
CA LEU A 145 -22.15 -9.07 -4.34
C LEU A 145 -22.23 -7.90 -5.34
N GLN A 146 -23.38 -7.25 -5.36
CA GLN A 146 -23.73 -6.25 -6.39
C GLN A 146 -23.07 -4.90 -6.15
N THR A 147 -22.92 -4.49 -4.89
CA THR A 147 -22.37 -3.18 -4.53
C THR A 147 -20.90 -3.26 -4.08
N ALA A 148 -20.20 -2.13 -4.14
CA ALA A 148 -18.84 -2.03 -3.61
C ALA A 148 -18.79 -2.35 -2.11
N GLU A 149 -19.82 -1.99 -1.37
CA GLU A 149 -19.97 -2.24 0.07
C GLU A 149 -20.18 -3.74 0.35
N ASP A 150 -21.00 -4.43 -0.46
CA ASP A 150 -21.21 -5.88 -0.32
C ASP A 150 -19.91 -6.65 -0.55
N ARG A 151 -19.19 -6.29 -1.62
CA ARG A 151 -17.88 -6.87 -1.96
C ARG A 151 -16.86 -6.62 -0.86
N THR A 152 -16.76 -5.37 -0.39
CA THR A 152 -15.84 -4.97 0.70
C THR A 152 -16.13 -5.78 1.96
N ARG A 153 -17.40 -5.91 2.36
CA ARG A 153 -17.80 -6.66 3.55
C ARG A 153 -17.51 -8.16 3.40
N ALA A 154 -17.91 -8.76 2.29
CA ALA A 154 -17.74 -10.20 2.06
C ALA A 154 -16.26 -10.59 1.95
N VAL A 155 -15.48 -9.85 1.14
CA VAL A 155 -14.04 -10.08 1.01
C VAL A 155 -13.34 -9.78 2.34
N GLY A 156 -13.71 -8.70 3.04
CA GLY A 156 -13.17 -8.37 4.36
C GLY A 156 -13.32 -9.49 5.40
N GLN A 157 -14.47 -10.18 5.41
CA GLN A 157 -14.67 -11.36 6.26
C GLN A 157 -13.72 -12.51 5.90
N VAL A 158 -13.48 -12.74 4.61
CA VAL A 158 -12.51 -13.73 4.14
C VAL A 158 -11.09 -13.35 4.56
N ILE A 159 -10.68 -12.09 4.34
CA ILE A 159 -9.35 -11.62 4.72
C ILE A 159 -9.12 -11.74 6.23
N LYS A 160 -10.13 -11.42 7.05
CA LYS A 160 -10.06 -11.61 8.50
C LYS A 160 -9.77 -13.07 8.87
N CYS A 161 -10.52 -14.02 8.30
CA CYS A 161 -10.31 -15.45 8.52
C CYS A 161 -8.90 -15.90 8.07
N LEU A 162 -8.44 -15.46 6.89
CA LEU A 162 -7.10 -15.77 6.39
C LEU A 162 -5.98 -15.13 7.24
N GLY A 163 -6.23 -13.96 7.83
CA GLY A 163 -5.32 -13.31 8.76
C GLY A 163 -5.20 -14.05 10.09
N GLU A 164 -6.32 -14.52 10.65
CA GLU A 164 -6.36 -15.33 11.88
C GLU A 164 -5.63 -16.68 11.70
N GLU A 165 -5.62 -17.23 10.48
CA GLU A 165 -4.88 -18.44 10.12
C GLU A 165 -3.40 -18.18 9.80
N GLY A 166 -2.95 -16.92 9.81
CA GLY A 166 -1.57 -16.54 9.49
C GLY A 166 -1.22 -16.56 8.00
N LEU A 167 -2.20 -16.76 7.11
CA LEU A 167 -1.99 -16.76 5.65
C LEU A 167 -1.81 -15.35 5.09
N ILE A 168 -2.47 -14.36 5.69
CA ILE A 168 -2.29 -12.93 5.41
C ILE A 168 -1.86 -12.23 6.71
N PRO A 169 -0.56 -12.25 7.06
CA PRO A 169 -0.09 -11.60 8.27
C PRO A 169 -0.09 -10.07 8.14
N GLY A 170 -0.05 -9.38 9.28
CA GLY A 170 0.21 -7.94 9.33
C GLY A 170 -0.97 -7.05 8.94
N ILE A 171 -2.21 -7.47 9.26
CA ILE A 171 -3.44 -6.67 9.15
C ILE A 171 -3.25 -5.29 9.78
N ARG A 172 -3.67 -4.24 9.06
CA ARG A 172 -3.45 -2.83 9.46
C ARG A 172 -4.74 -2.07 9.73
N ASN A 173 -5.90 -2.64 9.43
CA ASN A 173 -7.20 -1.95 9.50
C ASN A 173 -7.21 -0.70 8.59
N GLU A 174 -6.60 -0.84 7.42
CA GLU A 174 -6.46 0.24 6.44
C GLU A 174 -6.91 -0.31 5.09
N LEU A 175 -7.90 0.33 4.50
CA LEU A 175 -8.50 -0.13 3.25
C LEU A 175 -7.87 0.60 2.06
N TYR A 176 -7.46 -0.16 1.06
CA TYR A 176 -7.06 0.35 -0.25
C TYR A 176 -8.19 0.17 -1.27
N PRO A 177 -8.33 1.11 -2.22
CA PRO A 177 -9.33 0.98 -3.28
C PRO A 177 -8.90 -0.08 -4.30
N VAL A 178 -9.81 -0.98 -4.67
CA VAL A 178 -9.62 -1.90 -5.79
C VAL A 178 -10.18 -1.25 -7.05
N VAL A 179 -9.29 -0.91 -7.97
CA VAL A 179 -9.55 -0.14 -9.20
C VAL A 179 -8.80 -0.78 -10.38
N SER A 180 -9.26 -0.56 -11.60
CA SER A 180 -8.55 -1.05 -12.81
C SER A 180 -7.37 -0.13 -13.18
N SER A 181 -7.54 1.17 -12.95
CA SER A 181 -6.52 2.21 -13.11
C SER A 181 -6.77 3.39 -12.16
N PHE A 182 -5.78 4.28 -12.04
CA PHE A 182 -5.93 5.46 -11.20
C PHE A 182 -7.07 6.35 -11.74
N GLY A 183 -7.95 6.82 -10.86
CA GLY A 183 -9.12 7.62 -11.22
C GLY A 183 -10.30 6.83 -11.80
N SER A 184 -10.17 5.51 -12.01
CA SER A 184 -11.31 4.66 -12.38
C SER A 184 -12.25 4.42 -11.18
N PRO A 185 -13.51 4.01 -11.43
CA PRO A 185 -14.45 3.68 -10.35
C PRO A 185 -13.88 2.63 -9.40
N VAL A 186 -14.15 2.81 -8.10
CA VAL A 186 -13.76 1.84 -7.07
C VAL A 186 -14.75 0.68 -7.08
N TYR A 187 -14.26 -0.52 -7.38
CA TYR A 187 -15.10 -1.72 -7.41
C TYR A 187 -15.45 -2.23 -6.02
N PHE A 188 -14.51 -2.11 -5.08
CA PHE A 188 -14.62 -2.38 -3.64
C PHE A 188 -13.33 -1.94 -2.93
N SER A 189 -13.27 -2.07 -1.62
CA SER A 189 -12.08 -1.78 -0.82
C SER A 189 -11.51 -3.06 -0.20
N LEU A 190 -10.17 -3.15 -0.16
CA LEU A 190 -9.45 -4.32 0.32
C LEU A 190 -8.49 -3.92 1.44
N GLU A 191 -8.41 -4.74 2.49
CA GLU A 191 -7.41 -4.57 3.56
C GLU A 191 -5.98 -4.53 2.97
N ARG A 192 -5.19 -3.54 3.38
CA ARG A 192 -3.84 -3.25 2.88
C ARG A 192 -2.92 -4.46 2.89
N ALA A 193 -2.98 -5.28 3.94
CA ALA A 193 -2.16 -6.48 4.04
C ALA A 193 -2.46 -7.53 2.95
N ALA A 194 -3.70 -7.55 2.44
CA ALA A 194 -4.13 -8.47 1.40
C ALA A 194 -3.81 -7.98 -0.03
N ALA A 195 -3.53 -6.69 -0.22
CA ALA A 195 -3.25 -6.10 -1.53
C ALA A 195 -2.25 -6.90 -2.40
N PRO A 196 -1.07 -7.34 -1.89
CA PRO A 196 -0.14 -8.13 -2.69
C PRO A 196 -0.64 -9.55 -3.01
N TYR A 197 -1.51 -10.16 -2.19
CA TYR A 197 -2.07 -11.49 -2.46
C TYR A 197 -3.15 -11.46 -3.55
N PHE A 198 -3.79 -10.31 -3.72
CA PHE A 198 -4.77 -10.05 -4.79
C PHE A 198 -4.16 -9.34 -6.00
N GLY A 199 -2.87 -9.02 -5.94
CA GLY A 199 -2.15 -8.38 -7.05
C GLY A 199 -2.80 -7.08 -7.53
N ILE A 200 -3.49 -6.37 -6.65
CA ILE A 200 -4.16 -5.12 -7.01
C ILE A 200 -3.12 -4.03 -7.23
N LYS A 201 -3.48 -3.01 -8.02
CA LYS A 201 -2.67 -1.79 -8.06
C LYS A 201 -2.77 -1.07 -6.71
N VAL A 202 -1.63 -0.73 -6.14
CA VAL A 202 -1.53 0.05 -4.91
C VAL A 202 -0.96 1.42 -5.23
N TYR A 203 -1.57 2.45 -4.68
CA TYR A 203 -1.12 3.83 -4.83
C TYR A 203 -0.52 4.32 -3.52
N GLY A 204 0.44 5.23 -3.61
CA GLY A 204 1.04 5.91 -2.48
C GLY A 204 1.56 7.28 -2.87
N ILE A 205 1.88 8.09 -1.87
CA ILE A 205 2.51 9.40 -2.03
C ILE A 205 3.92 9.36 -1.45
N HIS A 206 4.84 10.03 -2.12
CA HIS A 206 6.23 10.18 -1.68
C HIS A 206 6.63 11.63 -1.92
N MET A 207 7.06 12.33 -0.86
CA MET A 207 7.37 13.76 -0.94
C MET A 207 8.83 14.04 -0.58
N ASN A 208 9.54 14.71 -1.50
CA ASN A 208 10.81 15.34 -1.19
C ASN A 208 10.56 16.67 -0.48
N GLY A 209 10.90 16.75 0.80
CA GLY A 209 10.95 18.04 1.50
C GLY A 209 12.34 18.62 1.45
N PHE A 210 12.49 19.88 1.04
CA PHE A 210 13.80 20.53 0.97
C PHE A 210 13.77 21.98 1.42
N VAL A 211 14.92 22.49 1.84
CA VAL A 211 15.17 23.93 2.05
C VAL A 211 16.27 24.38 1.10
N GLU A 212 16.27 25.65 0.74
CA GLU A 212 17.36 26.27 -0.02
C GLU A 212 18.14 27.21 0.87
N ARG A 213 19.47 27.07 0.90
CA ARG A 213 20.37 27.95 1.67
C ARG A 213 21.54 28.32 0.78
N ASP A 214 21.80 29.61 0.62
CA ASP A 214 22.91 30.13 -0.20
C ASP A 214 22.94 29.57 -1.64
N GLY A 215 21.77 29.35 -2.24
CA GLY A 215 21.61 28.78 -3.59
C GLY A 215 21.71 27.25 -3.66
N GLU A 216 21.91 26.57 -2.53
CA GLU A 216 22.05 25.12 -2.43
C GLU A 216 20.81 24.44 -1.84
N LYS A 217 20.42 23.29 -2.40
CA LYS A 217 19.29 22.49 -1.89
C LYS A 217 19.72 21.48 -0.84
N PHE A 218 19.00 21.47 0.27
CA PHE A 218 19.15 20.48 1.34
C PHE A 218 17.85 19.69 1.48
N LEU A 219 17.93 18.38 1.25
CA LEU A 219 16.83 17.42 1.39
C LEU A 219 16.71 16.99 2.84
N TRP A 220 15.49 17.01 3.36
CA TRP A 220 15.15 16.33 4.59
C TRP A 220 14.84 14.86 4.31
N ILE A 221 15.46 13.99 5.10
CA ILE A 221 15.37 12.54 4.98
C ILE A 221 14.87 11.98 6.31
N GLY A 222 13.87 11.10 6.23
CA GLY A 222 13.36 10.37 7.38
C GLY A 222 14.21 9.16 7.68
N LYS A 223 14.42 8.87 8.96
CA LYS A 223 14.81 7.55 9.43
C LYS A 223 13.56 6.86 9.94
N ARG A 224 13.23 5.68 9.40
CA ARG A 224 12.07 4.90 9.84
C ARG A 224 12.28 4.36 11.25
N SER A 225 11.24 4.34 12.07
CA SER A 225 11.29 3.74 13.40
C SER A 225 11.66 2.25 13.35
N GLY A 226 12.45 1.79 14.34
CA GLY A 226 12.86 0.39 14.47
C GLY A 226 11.71 -0.60 14.67
N VAL A 227 10.51 -0.13 15.06
CA VAL A 227 9.32 -0.98 15.24
C VAL A 227 8.44 -1.08 13.99
N LYS A 228 8.83 -0.44 12.88
CA LYS A 228 8.05 -0.51 11.64
C LYS A 228 8.04 -1.95 11.10
N PRO A 229 6.87 -2.46 10.64
CA PRO A 229 6.77 -3.81 10.10
C PRO A 229 7.53 -3.98 8.77
N THR A 230 7.75 -2.88 8.04
CA THR A 230 8.47 -2.88 6.77
C THR A 230 9.63 -1.89 6.83
N TYR A 231 10.82 -2.37 6.49
CA TYR A 231 12.07 -1.58 6.42
C TYR A 231 12.37 -0.80 7.72
N PRO A 232 12.39 -1.45 8.89
CA PRO A 232 12.70 -0.77 10.16
C PRO A 232 14.12 -0.16 10.12
N GLY A 233 14.28 1.06 10.64
CA GLY A 233 15.58 1.73 10.73
C GLY A 233 16.16 2.29 9.42
N MET A 234 15.53 2.02 8.27
CA MET A 234 16.00 2.46 6.96
C MET A 234 15.72 3.95 6.72
N LEU A 235 16.46 4.56 5.78
CA LEU A 235 16.16 5.92 5.30
C LEU A 235 14.90 5.94 4.42
N ASP A 236 14.19 7.06 4.45
CA ASP A 236 12.95 7.29 3.72
C ASP A 236 12.87 8.76 3.25
N HIS A 237 11.88 9.04 2.42
CA HIS A 237 11.51 10.42 2.11
C HIS A 237 11.10 11.17 3.38
N LEU A 238 10.99 12.50 3.31
CA LEU A 238 10.50 13.27 4.46
C LEU A 238 9.08 12.83 4.85
N VAL A 239 8.24 12.55 3.86
CA VAL A 239 6.87 12.04 4.03
C VAL A 239 6.63 10.96 2.98
N ALA A 240 6.14 9.79 3.42
CA ALA A 240 5.77 8.70 2.52
C ALA A 240 4.62 7.85 3.10
N GLY A 241 3.54 7.72 2.34
CA GLY A 241 2.33 7.04 2.79
C GLY A 241 1.68 6.21 1.69
N GLY A 242 0.94 5.17 2.08
CA GLY A 242 -0.04 4.55 1.18
C GLY A 242 -1.14 5.56 0.83
N LEU A 243 -1.91 5.29 -0.22
CA LEU A 243 -3.12 6.06 -0.55
C LEU A 243 -4.36 5.24 -0.14
N PRO A 244 -4.97 5.52 1.03
CA PRO A 244 -6.18 4.85 1.47
C PRO A 244 -7.37 5.08 0.55
N HIS A 245 -8.38 4.25 0.71
CA HIS A 245 -9.69 4.46 0.12
C HIS A 245 -10.32 5.76 0.67
N GLY A 246 -10.95 6.54 -0.21
CA GLY A 246 -11.78 7.69 0.18
C GLY A 246 -11.03 9.00 0.41
N ILE A 247 -9.71 9.06 0.16
CA ILE A 247 -8.91 10.29 0.28
C ILE A 247 -8.25 10.65 -1.05
N SER A 248 -8.20 11.94 -1.40
CA SER A 248 -7.47 12.40 -2.59
C SER A 248 -5.96 12.39 -2.34
N CYS A 249 -5.14 12.39 -3.40
CA CYS A 249 -3.68 12.45 -3.21
C CYS A 249 -3.24 13.72 -2.48
N GLU A 250 -3.86 14.87 -2.77
CA GLU A 250 -3.56 16.15 -2.10
C GLU A 250 -3.87 16.10 -0.59
N GLU A 251 -5.07 15.64 -0.23
CA GLU A 251 -5.44 15.50 1.18
C GLU A 251 -4.56 14.48 1.90
N ASN A 252 -4.17 13.41 1.21
CA ASN A 252 -3.27 12.41 1.78
C ASN A 252 -1.86 12.97 1.99
N VAL A 253 -1.32 13.77 1.07
CA VAL A 253 -0.04 14.47 1.28
C VAL A 253 -0.13 15.39 2.50
N ILE A 254 -1.22 16.14 2.66
CA ILE A 254 -1.42 17.04 3.80
C ILE A 254 -1.50 16.26 5.12
N LYS A 255 -2.29 15.18 5.15
CA LYS A 255 -2.42 14.28 6.31
C LYS A 255 -1.06 13.70 6.72
N GLU A 256 -0.36 13.06 5.79
CA GLU A 256 0.93 12.40 6.07
C GLU A 256 2.02 13.43 6.44
N CYS A 257 1.97 14.64 5.87
CA CYS A 257 2.84 15.75 6.26
C CYS A 257 2.72 16.11 7.74
N GLU A 258 1.48 16.16 8.24
CA GLU A 258 1.22 16.44 9.65
C GLU A 258 1.66 15.25 10.52
N GLU A 259 1.22 14.04 10.20
CA GLU A 259 1.47 12.84 11.01
C GLU A 259 2.95 12.43 11.08
N GLU A 260 3.71 12.52 9.98
CA GLU A 260 5.10 12.03 9.93
C GLU A 260 6.13 13.11 10.25
N ALA A 261 5.87 14.35 9.81
CA ALA A 261 6.86 15.43 9.81
C ALA A 261 6.40 16.70 10.53
N GLY A 262 5.20 16.72 11.12
CA GLY A 262 4.65 17.87 11.83
C GLY A 262 4.53 19.12 10.94
N ILE A 263 4.36 18.93 9.63
CA ILE A 263 4.23 20.00 8.65
C ILE A 263 2.75 20.39 8.58
N PRO A 264 2.37 21.59 9.04
CA PRO A 264 0.97 22.00 9.04
C PRO A 264 0.46 22.24 7.61
N ARG A 265 -0.87 22.15 7.44
CA ARG A 265 -1.56 22.45 6.17
C ARG A 265 -1.15 23.78 5.54
N SER A 266 -0.89 24.81 6.35
CA SER A 266 -0.43 26.13 5.87
C SER A 266 0.90 26.08 5.10
N ILE A 267 1.67 24.99 5.24
CA ILE A 267 2.89 24.70 4.49
C ILE A 267 2.64 23.58 3.48
N SER A 268 2.04 22.45 3.88
CA SER A 268 1.93 21.25 3.03
C SER A 268 1.03 21.42 1.80
N HIS A 269 0.06 22.35 1.81
CA HIS A 269 -0.74 22.65 0.61
C HIS A 269 0.08 23.22 -0.56
N LYS A 270 1.34 23.62 -0.32
CA LYS A 270 2.26 24.10 -1.37
C LYS A 270 3.04 22.97 -2.05
N ALA A 271 2.84 21.73 -1.62
CA ALA A 271 3.48 20.58 -2.24
C ALA A 271 3.02 20.48 -3.71
N ILE A 272 3.98 20.35 -4.62
CA ILE A 272 3.70 20.26 -6.05
C ILE A 272 3.87 18.82 -6.52
N PRO A 273 2.95 18.28 -7.34
CA PRO A 273 3.16 16.97 -7.97
C PRO A 273 4.27 17.09 -9.02
N VAL A 274 5.24 16.18 -9.00
CA VAL A 274 6.41 16.20 -9.89
C VAL A 274 6.55 14.94 -10.75
N GLY A 275 5.66 13.96 -10.58
CA GLY A 275 5.62 12.77 -11.42
C GLY A 275 5.09 11.54 -10.69
N ALA A 276 5.34 10.37 -11.27
CA ALA A 276 5.05 9.10 -10.63
C ALA A 276 6.10 8.05 -10.98
N VAL A 277 6.33 7.10 -10.06
CA VAL A 277 7.19 5.93 -10.26
C VAL A 277 6.35 4.68 -10.06
N SER A 278 6.42 3.72 -10.98
CA SER A 278 5.74 2.43 -10.84
C SER A 278 6.72 1.28 -10.91
N TYR A 279 6.46 0.21 -10.15
CA TYR A 279 7.26 -1.00 -10.19
C TYR A 279 6.40 -2.24 -9.88
N MET A 280 6.95 -3.41 -10.21
CA MET A 280 6.27 -4.69 -10.03
C MET A 280 7.20 -5.72 -9.42
N ASP A 281 6.89 -6.21 -8.22
CA ASP A 281 7.73 -7.20 -7.53
C ASP A 281 6.89 -8.44 -7.23
N ILE A 282 7.32 -9.59 -7.77
CA ILE A 282 6.71 -10.88 -7.48
C ILE A 282 7.61 -11.63 -6.50
N GLU A 283 7.02 -12.05 -5.38
CA GLU A 283 7.68 -12.81 -4.33
C GLU A 283 6.72 -13.87 -3.79
N GLU A 284 7.03 -15.14 -3.97
CA GLU A 284 6.18 -16.26 -3.56
C GLU A 284 4.75 -16.10 -4.11
N TYR A 285 3.75 -15.99 -3.23
CA TYR A 285 2.33 -15.83 -3.58
C TYR A 285 1.91 -14.37 -3.73
N ARG A 286 2.84 -13.42 -3.60
CA ARG A 286 2.58 -11.99 -3.59
C ARG A 286 3.01 -11.36 -4.91
N TYR A 287 2.13 -10.53 -5.44
CA TYR A 287 2.39 -9.70 -6.61
C TYR A 287 2.17 -8.24 -6.23
N LYS A 288 3.25 -7.52 -5.94
CA LYS A 288 3.20 -6.08 -5.69
C LYS A 288 3.16 -5.31 -6.99
N ARG A 289 2.25 -4.33 -7.08
CA ARG A 289 2.04 -3.48 -8.25
C ARG A 289 1.81 -2.05 -7.78
N ASP A 290 2.90 -1.41 -7.41
CA ASP A 290 2.86 -0.14 -6.69
C ASP A 290 3.07 1.02 -7.66
N VAL A 291 2.33 2.11 -7.45
CA VAL A 291 2.49 3.40 -8.13
C VAL A 291 2.64 4.48 -7.07
N LEU A 292 3.78 5.16 -7.09
CA LEU A 292 4.16 6.18 -6.13
C LEU A 292 4.02 7.54 -6.81
N PHE A 293 3.09 8.37 -6.33
CA PHE A 293 2.97 9.77 -6.75
C PHE A 293 4.02 10.60 -6.04
N CYS A 294 4.87 11.25 -6.82
CA CYS A 294 6.00 12.02 -6.33
C CYS A 294 5.61 13.49 -6.17
N TYR A 295 6.00 14.06 -5.03
CA TYR A 295 5.76 15.46 -4.70
C TYR A 295 7.06 16.13 -4.27
N ASP A 296 7.16 17.43 -4.53
CA ASP A 296 8.22 18.28 -4.00
C ASP A 296 7.59 19.36 -3.11
N LEU A 297 8.22 19.63 -1.96
CA LEU A 297 7.82 20.71 -1.07
C LEU A 297 9.06 21.49 -0.63
N LYS A 298 9.15 22.74 -1.09
CA LYS A 298 10.09 23.71 -0.53
C LYS A 298 9.56 24.20 0.82
N LEU A 299 10.25 23.81 1.88
CA LEU A 299 9.95 24.24 3.24
C LEU A 299 10.44 25.67 3.48
N PRO A 300 9.77 26.46 4.35
CA PRO A 300 10.24 27.77 4.74
C PRO A 300 11.63 27.72 5.39
N ASP A 301 12.40 28.79 5.21
CA ASP A 301 13.70 28.93 5.85
C ASP A 301 13.57 28.83 7.37
N GLY A 302 14.42 28.01 7.98
CA GLY A 302 14.39 27.75 9.42
C GLY A 302 13.29 26.79 9.89
N PHE A 303 12.41 26.29 9.02
CA PHE A 303 11.48 25.24 9.40
C PHE A 303 12.24 23.93 9.65
N ILE A 304 12.03 23.35 10.83
CA ILE A 304 12.60 22.07 11.24
C ILE A 304 11.41 21.10 11.38
N PRO A 305 11.29 20.13 10.46
CA PRO A 305 10.32 19.04 10.59
C PRO A 305 10.44 18.36 11.95
N LYS A 306 9.29 18.01 12.53
CA LYS A 306 9.22 17.31 13.81
C LYS A 306 8.63 15.94 13.57
N ASN A 307 9.34 14.92 14.03
CA ASN A 307 8.80 13.58 14.03
C ASN A 307 7.60 13.52 14.99
N GLN A 308 6.39 13.40 14.44
CA GLN A 308 5.14 13.30 15.21
C GLN A 308 4.54 11.90 15.21
N GLY A 309 5.26 10.92 14.63
CA GLY A 309 4.74 9.57 14.56
C GLY A 309 5.83 8.55 14.31
N ASN A 310 5.97 8.18 13.05
CA ASN A 310 6.46 6.87 12.65
C ASN A 310 7.95 6.82 12.27
N LEU A 311 8.62 7.96 12.37
CA LEU A 311 10.03 8.11 12.13
C LEU A 311 10.80 7.98 13.46
N GLU A 312 12.12 7.92 13.40
CA GLU A 312 13.02 7.94 14.56
C GLU A 312 13.81 9.26 14.56
N ALA A 313 14.20 9.73 13.38
CA ALA A 313 14.95 10.97 13.19
C ALA A 313 14.61 11.62 11.84
N LEU A 314 14.86 12.93 11.76
CA LEU A 314 14.77 13.73 10.54
C LEU A 314 16.11 14.43 10.35
N LEU A 315 16.76 14.20 9.20
CA LEU A 315 18.12 14.66 8.92
C LEU A 315 18.14 15.47 7.62
N ALA A 316 18.91 16.56 7.58
CA ALA A 316 19.07 17.39 6.40
C ALA A 316 20.39 17.07 5.68
N PHE A 317 20.34 16.72 4.40
CA PHE A 317 21.49 16.42 3.56
C PHE A 317 21.54 17.35 2.36
N ARG A 318 22.75 17.76 1.96
CA ARG A 318 22.95 18.46 0.68
C ARG A 318 22.58 17.52 -0.47
N SER A 319 21.75 17.98 -1.40
CA SER A 319 21.17 17.12 -2.47
C SER A 319 22.23 16.41 -3.32
N ALA A 320 23.30 17.13 -3.69
CA ALA A 320 24.41 16.58 -4.50
C ALA A 320 25.17 15.43 -3.81
N LYS A 321 25.06 15.29 -2.48
CA LYS A 321 25.63 14.16 -1.73
C LYS A 321 24.67 12.97 -1.65
N MET A 322 23.36 13.22 -1.70
CA MET A 322 22.33 12.17 -1.69
C MET A 322 22.23 11.41 -3.01
N GLU A 323 22.42 12.07 -4.16
CA GLU A 323 22.45 11.39 -5.46
C GLU A 323 23.59 10.36 -5.50
N LYS A 324 24.73 10.72 -4.93
CA LYS A 324 25.92 9.88 -4.90
C LYS A 324 25.83 8.78 -3.83
N TRP A 325 25.05 8.99 -2.76
CA TRP A 325 24.69 7.94 -1.79
C TRP A 325 23.93 6.77 -2.42
N ARG A 326 23.00 7.03 -3.37
CA ARG A 326 22.18 5.98 -4.03
C ARG A 326 22.93 5.16 -5.07
N VAL A 327 24.03 5.69 -5.62
CA VAL A 327 24.89 4.97 -6.58
C VAL A 327 25.70 3.87 -5.88
N SER A 328 26.18 4.15 -4.67
CA SER A 328 27.19 3.30 -4.04
C SER A 328 26.66 2.20 -3.12
N ASN A 329 25.33 2.09 -2.89
CA ASN A 329 24.71 1.14 -1.94
C ASN A 329 23.33 0.66 -2.38
#